data_AF-A0A9W9K134-F1
#
_entry.id   AF-A0A9W9K134-F1
#
_cell.length_a   1.000
_cell.length_b   1.000
_cell.length_c   1.000
_cell.angle_alpha   90.00
_cell.angle_beta   90.00
_cell.angle_gamma   90.00
#
_symmetry.space_group_name_H-M   'P 1'
#
loop_
_entity.id
_entity.type
_entity.pdbx_description
1 polymer ?
#
loop_
_entity_poly.entity_id
_entity_poly.type
_entity_poly.pdbx_seq_one_letter_code
_entity_poly.pdbx_strand_id
1 'polypeptide(L)'
;MVRGMVPKEKLLEWSVEDGWEPLCKFLDKPIPDEAFPQTNALRNFNDRSDGLVRKYFARFLGTQFLSNSRAQLAFGGITTGTMMWWQGRIPELTTRLNALVREVTAKLM
;
A
#
# COMPACT_ATOMS: atom_id res chain seq x y z
N MET A 1 -28.88 22.65 -19.28
CA MET A 1 -29.91 22.88 -20.33
C MET A 1 -29.14 23.18 -21.62
N VAL A 2 -28.98 22.22 -22.54
CA VAL A 2 -28.20 22.43 -23.79
C VAL A 2 -29.14 22.61 -24.99
N ARG A 3 -30.26 21.87 -25.03
CA ARG A 3 -31.29 21.87 -26.09
C ARG A 3 -31.89 23.23 -26.47
N GLY A 4 -31.79 24.23 -25.59
CA GLY A 4 -32.29 25.59 -25.82
C GLY A 4 -31.20 26.65 -26.05
N MET A 5 -29.93 26.27 -25.96
CA MET A 5 -28.78 27.19 -26.13
C MET A 5 -28.11 27.05 -27.50
N VAL A 6 -28.32 25.90 -28.17
CA VAL A 6 -27.70 25.57 -29.46
C VAL A 6 -28.80 25.34 -30.48
N PRO A 7 -28.71 25.92 -31.70
CA PRO A 7 -29.62 25.60 -32.79
C PRO A 7 -29.68 24.09 -33.07
N LYS A 8 -30.85 23.57 -33.43
CA LYS A 8 -31.05 22.12 -33.63
C LYS A 8 -30.11 21.51 -34.67
N GLU A 9 -29.77 22.26 -35.71
CA GLU A 9 -28.86 21.82 -36.76
C GLU A 9 -27.39 21.66 -36.30
N LYS A 10 -27.03 22.27 -35.16
CA LYS A 10 -25.69 22.15 -34.54
C LYS A 10 -25.68 21.27 -33.30
N LEU A 11 -26.76 20.57 -33.00
CA LEU A 11 -26.88 19.70 -31.85
C LEU A 11 -27.14 18.27 -32.28
N LEU A 12 -26.20 17.38 -31.98
CA LEU A 12 -26.40 15.94 -32.03
C LEU A 12 -26.67 15.42 -30.62
N GLU A 13 -27.80 14.73 -30.45
CA GLU A 13 -28.04 13.90 -29.27
C GLU A 13 -27.69 12.46 -29.64
N TRP A 14 -26.70 11.90 -28.95
CA TRP A 14 -26.08 10.64 -29.28
C TRP A 14 -25.56 9.97 -28.01
N SER A 15 -25.64 8.64 -27.96
CA SER A 15 -25.10 7.80 -26.88
C SER A 15 -23.99 6.89 -27.40
N VAL A 16 -23.12 6.42 -26.49
CA VAL A 16 -21.97 5.56 -26.84
C VAL A 16 -22.40 4.26 -27.54
N GLU A 17 -23.60 3.78 -27.24
CA GLU A 17 -24.21 2.59 -27.85
C GLU A 17 -24.61 2.80 -29.31
N ASP A 18 -24.81 4.05 -29.75
CA ASP A 18 -25.22 4.39 -31.11
C ASP A 18 -24.05 4.29 -32.12
N GLY A 19 -22.80 4.24 -31.63
CA GLY A 19 -21.61 3.99 -32.44
C GLY A 19 -21.29 5.06 -33.48
N TRP A 20 -20.59 4.67 -34.55
CA TRP A 20 -20.02 5.60 -35.54
C TRP A 20 -21.05 6.27 -36.46
N GLU A 21 -22.08 5.54 -36.89
CA GLU A 21 -22.97 5.96 -37.99
C GLU A 21 -23.62 7.33 -37.77
N PRO A 22 -24.37 7.58 -36.67
CA PRO A 22 -24.98 8.89 -36.41
C PRO A 22 -23.97 10.01 -36.18
N LEU A 23 -22.83 9.70 -35.56
CA LEU A 23 -21.78 10.67 -35.28
C LEU A 23 -21.07 11.12 -36.56
N CYS A 24 -20.62 10.17 -37.39
CA CYS A 24 -19.97 10.45 -38.66
C CYS A 24 -20.90 11.18 -39.63
N LYS A 25 -22.18 10.80 -39.69
CA LYS A 25 -23.20 11.49 -40.49
C LYS A 25 -23.37 12.95 -40.07
N PHE A 26 -23.41 13.23 -38.77
CA PHE A 26 -23.54 14.60 -38.27
C PHE A 26 -22.29 15.45 -38.53
N LEU A 27 -21.11 14.84 -38.52
CA LEU A 27 -19.82 15.50 -38.76
C LEU A 27 -19.42 15.57 -40.24
N ASP A 28 -20.23 15.02 -41.15
CA ASP A 28 -19.92 14.86 -42.57
C ASP A 28 -18.56 14.18 -42.80
N LYS A 29 -18.35 13.05 -42.12
CA LYS A 29 -17.13 12.24 -42.19
C LYS A 29 -17.44 10.81 -42.63
N PRO A 30 -16.51 10.13 -43.31
CA PRO A 30 -16.65 8.70 -43.59
C PRO A 30 -16.68 7.90 -42.29
N ILE A 31 -17.41 6.77 -42.30
CA ILE A 31 -17.40 5.80 -41.20
C ILE A 31 -16.08 5.01 -41.28
N PRO A 32 -15.29 4.95 -40.19
CA PRO A 32 -14.09 4.12 -40.14
C PRO A 32 -14.40 2.63 -40.25
N ASP A 33 -13.51 1.85 -40.87
CA ASP A 33 -13.56 0.37 -40.89
C ASP A 33 -12.98 -0.23 -39.59
N GLU A 34 -13.42 0.29 -38.44
CA GLU A 34 -13.03 -0.20 -37.12
C GLU A 34 -14.22 -0.14 -36.16
N ALA A 35 -14.23 -1.02 -35.16
CA ALA A 35 -15.26 -1.02 -34.13
C ALA A 35 -15.18 0.26 -33.28
N PHE A 36 -16.34 0.73 -32.80
CA PHE A 36 -16.39 1.91 -31.93
C PHE A 36 -15.58 1.67 -30.64
N PRO A 37 -14.65 2.58 -30.27
CA PRO A 37 -13.69 2.31 -29.20
C PRO A 37 -14.35 2.29 -27.81
N GLN A 38 -14.08 1.23 -27.04
CA GLN A 38 -14.53 1.07 -25.65
C GLN A 38 -13.35 1.02 -24.66
N THR A 39 -12.58 2.10 -24.59
CA THR A 39 -11.34 2.13 -23.80
C THR A 39 -11.59 2.31 -22.30
N ASN A 40 -12.62 3.08 -21.92
CA ASN A 40 -12.95 3.41 -20.53
C ASN A 40 -14.06 2.53 -19.93
N ALA A 41 -14.08 1.25 -20.28
CA ALA A 41 -15.03 0.30 -19.68
C ALA A 41 -14.70 0.05 -18.20
N LEU A 42 -15.74 -0.10 -17.36
CA LEU A 42 -15.59 -0.34 -15.91
C LEU A 42 -14.70 -1.55 -15.58
N ARG A 43 -14.76 -2.60 -16.40
CA ARG A 43 -13.91 -3.78 -16.26
C ARG A 43 -12.41 -3.44 -16.29
N ASN A 44 -12.02 -2.51 -17.17
CA ASN A 44 -10.64 -2.06 -17.32
C ASN A 44 -10.16 -1.22 -16.12
N PHE A 45 -11.09 -0.63 -15.35
CA PHE A 45 -10.77 0.17 -14.18
C PHE A 45 -10.28 -0.70 -13.01
N ASN A 46 -10.93 -1.84 -12.76
CA ASN A 46 -10.55 -2.75 -11.67
C ASN A 46 -9.17 -3.35 -11.90
N ASP A 47 -8.90 -3.85 -13.12
CA ASP A 47 -7.61 -4.43 -13.48
C ASP A 47 -6.45 -3.41 -13.34
N ARG A 48 -6.70 -2.14 -13.69
CA ARG A 48 -5.72 -1.05 -13.53
C ARG A 48 -5.51 -0.67 -12.07
N SER A 49 -6.57 -0.71 -11.26
CA SER A 49 -6.53 -0.37 -9.84
C SER A 49 -5.77 -1.42 -9.02
N ASP A 50 -5.99 -2.69 -9.31
CA ASP A 50 -5.35 -3.81 -8.59
C ASP A 50 -3.83 -3.81 -8.74
N GLY A 51 -3.33 -3.53 -9.95
CA GLY A 51 -1.89 -3.44 -10.21
C GLY A 51 -1.22 -2.30 -9.44
N LEU A 52 -1.90 -1.15 -9.32
CA LEU A 52 -1.38 0.01 -8.59
C LEU A 52 -1.39 -0.26 -7.08
N VAL A 53 -2.50 -0.76 -6.53
CA VAL A 53 -2.61 -1.11 -5.11
C VAL A 53 -1.53 -2.11 -4.72
N ARG A 54 -1.34 -3.18 -5.50
CA ARG A 54 -0.29 -4.17 -5.25
C ARG A 54 1.11 -3.56 -5.29
N LYS A 55 1.40 -2.69 -6.26
CA LYS A 55 2.71 -2.02 -6.40
C LYS A 55 3.01 -1.09 -5.23
N TYR A 56 2.04 -0.26 -4.85
CA TYR A 56 2.21 0.66 -3.72
C TYR A 56 2.25 -0.07 -2.38
N PHE A 57 1.49 -1.15 -2.23
CA PHE A 57 1.52 -2.00 -1.04
C PHE A 57 2.87 -2.73 -0.89
N ALA A 58 3.39 -3.33 -1.97
CA ALA A 58 4.71 -3.96 -1.96
C ALA A 58 5.83 -2.96 -1.64
N ARG A 59 5.76 -1.74 -2.21
CA ARG A 59 6.70 -0.66 -1.90
C ARG A 59 6.58 -0.20 -0.45
N PHE A 60 5.37 -0.05 0.08
CA PHE A 60 5.13 0.27 1.48
C PHE A 60 5.75 -0.80 2.40
N LEU A 61 5.44 -2.08 2.18
CA LEU A 61 5.99 -3.20 2.97
C LEU A 61 7.53 -3.26 2.91
N GLY A 62 8.12 -3.11 1.72
CA GLY A 62 9.57 -3.11 1.57
C GLY A 62 10.25 -1.95 2.30
N THR A 63 9.63 -0.77 2.28
CA THR A 63 10.16 0.41 2.99
C THR A 63 10.01 0.28 4.50
N GLN A 64 8.88 -0.27 4.98
CA GLN A 64 8.64 -0.53 6.41
C GLN A 64 9.60 -1.57 6.99
N PHE A 65 9.98 -2.61 6.22
CA PHE A 65 10.97 -3.60 6.64
C PHE A 65 12.37 -2.99 6.84
N LEU A 66 12.76 -2.05 5.98
CA LEU A 66 14.05 -1.38 6.07
C LEU A 66 14.07 -0.34 7.21
N SER A 67 12.97 0.39 7.43
CA SER A 67 12.90 1.46 8.44
C SER A 67 12.72 0.97 9.87
N ASN A 68 12.06 -0.17 10.09
CA ASN A 68 11.77 -0.69 11.44
C ASN A 68 12.86 -1.59 12.03
N SER A 69 13.92 -1.88 11.26
CA SER A 69 15.06 -2.69 11.72
C SER A 69 15.76 -2.11 12.96
N ARG A 70 15.82 -0.77 13.09
CA ARG A 70 16.44 -0.11 14.26
C ARG A 70 15.54 -0.07 15.49
N ALA A 71 14.22 0.02 15.31
CA ALA A 71 13.26 0.02 16.41
C ALA A 71 13.08 -1.38 17.03
N GLN A 72 13.05 -2.44 16.21
CA GLN A 72 12.90 -3.82 16.68
C GLN A 72 14.03 -4.28 17.61
N LEU A 73 15.27 -3.89 17.33
CA LEU A 73 16.41 -4.22 18.18
C LEU A 73 16.35 -3.51 19.54
N ALA A 74 15.89 -2.26 19.57
CA ALA A 74 15.72 -1.52 20.82
C ALA A 74 14.57 -2.08 21.68
N PHE A 75 13.43 -2.39 21.06
CA PHE A 75 12.28 -2.99 21.76
C PHE A 75 12.59 -4.40 22.25
N GLY A 76 13.28 -5.24 21.45
CA GLY A 76 13.65 -6.60 21.85
C GLY A 76 14.57 -6.67 23.08
N GLY A 77 15.51 -5.73 23.20
CA GLY A 77 16.39 -5.64 24.37
C GLY A 77 15.63 -5.25 25.64
N ILE A 78 14.74 -4.25 25.55
CA ILE A 78 13.94 -3.76 26.68
C ILE A 78 12.92 -4.81 27.13
N THR A 79 12.22 -5.48 26.19
CA THR A 79 11.24 -6.52 26.54
C THR A 79 11.92 -7.75 27.13
N THR A 80 13.08 -8.17 26.59
CA THR A 80 13.82 -9.30 27.16
C THR A 80 14.35 -8.98 28.55
N GLY A 81 14.93 -7.78 28.76
CA GLY A 81 15.41 -7.36 30.07
C GLY A 81 14.30 -7.27 31.13
N THR A 82 13.16 -6.64 30.79
CA THR A 82 11.99 -6.56 31.68
C THR A 82 11.38 -7.93 31.96
N MET A 83 11.30 -8.81 30.95
CA MET A 83 10.84 -10.19 31.11
C MET A 83 11.76 -11.00 32.02
N MET A 84 13.08 -10.91 31.85
CA MET A 84 14.06 -11.59 32.71
C MET A 84 14.03 -11.05 34.14
N TRP A 85 13.72 -9.77 34.33
CA TRP A 85 13.48 -9.19 35.66
C TRP A 85 12.21 -9.76 36.29
N TRP A 86 11.09 -9.78 35.56
CA TRP A 86 9.81 -10.32 36.04
C TRP A 86 9.87 -11.80 36.37
N GLN A 87 10.62 -12.58 35.58
CA GLN A 87 10.90 -13.99 35.84
C GLN A 87 11.92 -14.25 36.96
N GLY A 88 12.46 -13.21 37.61
CA GLY A 88 13.41 -13.35 38.72
C GLY A 88 14.84 -13.77 38.33
N ARG A 89 15.14 -13.92 37.03
CA ARG A 89 16.45 -14.38 36.54
C ARG A 89 17.56 -13.36 36.81
N ILE A 90 17.26 -12.05 36.72
CA ILE A 90 18.24 -10.99 37.01
C ILE A 90 18.62 -10.97 38.51
N PRO A 91 17.66 -10.91 39.45
CA PRO A 91 17.97 -11.03 40.88
C PRO A 91 18.78 -12.29 41.24
N GLU A 92 18.47 -13.44 40.65
CA GLU A 92 19.22 -14.69 40.88
C GLU A 92 20.69 -14.55 40.46
N LEU A 93 20.95 -14.04 39.25
CA LEU A 93 22.30 -13.83 38.73
C LEU A 93 23.10 -12.85 39.58
N THR A 94 22.48 -11.75 40.03
CA THR A 94 23.16 -10.78 40.91
C THR A 94 23.56 -11.40 42.24
N THR A 95 22.70 -12.24 42.82
CA THR A 95 22.98 -12.93 44.09
C THR A 95 24.14 -13.92 43.93
N ARG A 96 24.11 -14.71 42.86
CA ARG A 96 25.18 -15.68 42.54
C ARG A 96 26.51 -15.00 42.27
N LEU A 97 26.50 -13.89 41.53
CA LEU A 97 27.70 -13.10 41.25
C LEU A 97 28.30 -12.53 42.55
N ASN A 98 27.47 -11.96 43.41
CA ASN A 98 27.92 -11.42 44.70
C ASN A 98 28.50 -12.50 45.62
N ALA A 99 27.94 -13.72 45.59
CA ALA A 99 28.47 -14.85 46.33
C ALA A 99 29.86 -15.28 45.80
N LEU A 100 30.00 -15.40 44.48
CA LEU A 100 31.27 -15.74 43.83
C LEU A 100 32.35 -14.69 44.09
N VAL A 101 32.01 -13.40 44.00
CA VAL A 101 32.94 -12.31 44.30
C VAL A 101 33.44 -12.43 45.74
N ARG A 102 32.55 -12.64 46.72
CA ARG A 102 32.95 -12.82 48.12
C ARG A 102 33.86 -14.04 48.32
N GLU A 103 33.55 -15.16 47.67
CA GLU A 103 34.35 -16.38 47.77
C GLU A 103 35.77 -16.17 47.20
N VAL A 104 35.87 -15.54 46.03
CA VAL A 104 37.17 -15.25 45.40
C VAL A 104 37.95 -14.24 46.22
N THR A 105 37.31 -13.17 46.71
CA THR A 105 37.96 -12.17 47.57
C THR A 105 38.47 -12.81 48.87
N ALA A 106 37.70 -13.70 49.49
CA ALA A 106 38.11 -14.42 50.69
C ALA A 106 39.27 -15.42 50.46
N LYS A 107 39.43 -15.93 49.23
CA LYS A 107 40.56 -16.79 48.84
C LYS A 107 41.83 -16.00 48.50
N LEU A 108 41.72 -14.70 48.25
CA LEU A 108 42.84 -13.83 47.85
C LEU A 108 43.40 -12.97 49.00
N MET A 109 42.71 -12.92 50.15
CA MET A 109 43.19 -12.33 51.41
C MET A 109 43.77 -13.41 52.32
#